data_AF-A0A1A0KY06-F1
#
_entry.id   AF-A0A1A0KY06-F1
#
_cell.length_a   1.000
_cell.length_b   1.000
_cell.length_c   1.000
_cell.angle_alpha   90.00
_cell.angle_beta   90.00
_cell.angle_gamma   90.00
#
_symmetry.space_group_name_H-M   'P 1'
#
loop_
_entity.id
_entity.type
_entity.pdbx_description
1 polymer ?
#
loop_
_entity_poly.entity_id
_entity_poly.type
_entity_poly.pdbx_seq_one_letter_code
_entity_poly.pdbx_strand_id
1 'polypeptide(L)'
;MAHDRFHRDLIIDSDDAATETAVLQAIWLAGHGKEPWGADMATLRIVTSRFVADPGALHGAALTSGLVLDLVVDATTNPATGHQLGVRVDWRRVDLTCLIQHPRNQQ
;
A
#
# COMPACT_ATOMS: atom_id res chain seq x y z
N MET A 1 11.47 1.88 8.44
CA MET A 1 11.19 1.01 7.27
C MET A 1 11.71 1.72 6.04
N ALA A 2 12.76 1.21 5.40
CA ALA A 2 13.19 1.74 4.11
C ALA A 2 12.10 1.49 3.08
N HIS A 3 11.93 2.39 2.11
CA HIS A 3 11.12 2.12 0.92
C HIS A 3 11.55 0.76 0.39
N ASP A 4 10.62 -0.19 0.22
CA ASP A 4 10.90 -1.38 -0.59
C ASP A 4 11.13 -0.86 -2.00
N ARG A 5 12.39 -0.47 -2.25
CA ARG A 5 12.84 -0.13 -3.59
C ARG A 5 12.81 -1.46 -4.28
N PHE A 6 11.70 -1.75 -4.95
CA PHE A 6 11.59 -2.86 -5.86
C PHE A 6 12.84 -2.84 -6.74
N HIS A 7 13.75 -3.77 -6.46
CA HIS A 7 14.96 -3.89 -7.26
C HIS A 7 14.52 -4.11 -8.71
N ARG A 8 15.32 -3.60 -9.65
CA ARG A 8 14.96 -3.62 -11.08
C ARG A 8 14.56 -5.01 -11.57
N ASP A 9 15.12 -6.03 -10.93
CA ASP A 9 14.97 -7.45 -11.27
C ASP A 9 13.92 -8.18 -10.41
N LEU A 10 13.21 -7.47 -9.52
CA LEU A 10 12.10 -8.07 -8.78
C LEU A 10 10.97 -8.37 -9.76
N ILE A 11 10.73 -9.66 -9.95
CA ILE A 11 9.60 -10.19 -10.70
C ILE A 11 8.52 -10.56 -9.70
N ILE A 12 7.35 -9.94 -9.83
CA ILE A 12 6.13 -10.33 -9.13
C ILE A 12 5.37 -11.24 -10.10
N ASP A 13 5.48 -12.54 -9.90
CA ASP A 13 4.97 -13.58 -10.82
C ASP A 13 3.64 -14.19 -10.40
N SER A 14 3.10 -13.79 -9.24
CA SER A 14 1.82 -14.26 -8.72
C SER A 14 0.96 -13.11 -8.22
N ASP A 15 -0.35 -13.33 -8.28
CA ASP A 15 -1.32 -12.35 -7.80
C ASP A 15 -1.24 -12.14 -6.28
N ASP A 16 -0.89 -13.19 -5.53
CA ASP A 16 -0.72 -13.12 -4.07
C ASP A 16 0.49 -12.23 -3.74
N ALA A 17 1.64 -12.47 -4.37
CA ALA A 17 2.81 -11.62 -4.21
C ALA A 17 2.54 -10.18 -4.66
N ALA A 18 1.76 -9.98 -5.73
CA ALA A 18 1.37 -8.64 -6.19
C ALA A 18 0.51 -7.91 -5.17
N THR A 19 -0.44 -8.61 -4.56
CA THR A 19 -1.34 -8.04 -3.56
C THR A 19 -0.58 -7.70 -2.29
N GLU A 20 0.24 -8.61 -1.78
CA GLU A 20 1.08 -8.38 -0.60
C GLU A 20 2.02 -7.19 -0.81
N THR A 21 2.70 -7.17 -1.96
CA THR A 21 3.61 -6.09 -2.33
C THR A 21 2.90 -4.73 -2.41
N ALA A 22 1.70 -4.69 -3.00
CA ALA A 22 0.91 -3.47 -3.06
C ALA A 22 0.51 -2.97 -1.66
N VAL A 23 0.15 -3.88 -0.75
CA VAL A 23 -0.18 -3.54 0.63
C VAL A 23 1.04 -3.00 1.37
N LEU A 24 2.21 -3.63 1.25
CA LEU A 24 3.44 -3.16 1.87
C LEU A 24 3.82 -1.75 1.39
N GLN A 25 3.67 -1.48 0.09
CA GLN A 25 3.90 -0.14 -0.45
C GLN A 25 2.90 0.89 0.08
N ALA A 26 1.63 0.51 0.24
CA ALA A 26 0.61 1.38 0.85
C ALA A 26 0.91 1.67 2.33
N ILE A 27 1.36 0.67 3.09
CA ILE A 27 1.82 0.81 4.48
C ILE A 27 2.98 1.81 4.56
N TRP A 28 3.99 1.63 3.70
CA TRP A 28 5.14 2.52 3.65
C TRP A 28 4.73 3.98 3.36
N LEU A 29 3.86 4.19 2.36
CA LEU A 29 3.34 5.50 1.99
C LEU A 29 2.55 6.16 3.12
N ALA A 30 1.63 5.41 3.75
CA ALA A 30 0.83 5.92 4.85
C ALA A 30 1.68 6.27 6.08
N GLY A 31 2.70 5.46 6.38
CA GLY A 31 3.65 5.72 7.45
C GLY A 31 4.39 7.04 7.23
N HIS A 32 4.89 7.28 6.02
CA HIS A 32 5.52 8.57 5.65
C HIS A 32 4.51 9.71 5.64
N GLY A 33 3.30 9.45 5.15
CA GLY A 33 2.24 10.44 5.08
C GLY A 33 1.78 10.92 6.45
N LYS A 34 1.92 10.10 7.50
CA LYS A 34 1.61 10.45 8.89
C LYS A 34 2.58 11.48 9.48
N GLU A 35 3.86 11.44 9.12
CA GLU A 35 4.91 12.27 9.75
C GLU A 35 4.63 13.78 9.64
N PRO A 36 4.28 14.35 8.47
CA PRO A 36 3.90 15.76 8.35
C PRO A 36 2.74 16.21 9.23
N TRP A 37 1.88 15.30 9.63
CA TRP A 37 0.71 15.57 10.46
C TRP A 37 1.01 15.47 11.96
N GLY A 38 2.23 15.07 12.34
CA GLY A 38 2.66 14.96 13.74
C GLY A 38 1.90 13.89 14.54
N ALA A 39 1.29 12.91 13.86
CA ALA A 39 0.54 11.86 14.53
C ALA A 39 1.47 10.70 14.93
N ASP A 40 1.38 10.26 16.19
CA ASP A 40 2.13 9.09 16.67
C ASP A 40 1.61 7.80 16.04
N MET A 41 0.29 7.71 15.83
CA MET A 41 -0.38 6.55 15.27
C MET A 41 -1.51 6.98 14.32
N ALA A 42 -1.74 6.23 13.25
CA ALA A 42 -2.85 6.46 12.31
C ALA A 42 -3.51 5.16 11.87
N THR A 43 -4.77 5.23 11.45
CA THR A 43 -5.45 4.07 10.86
C THR A 43 -5.23 4.06 9.36
N LEU A 44 -4.77 2.93 8.82
CA LEU A 44 -4.72 2.67 7.39
C LEU A 44 -5.75 1.60 7.05
N ARG A 45 -6.77 1.97 6.28
CA ARG A 45 -7.73 1.02 5.74
C ARG A 45 -7.37 0.67 4.31
N ILE A 46 -7.24 -0.63 4.02
CA ILE A 46 -6.98 -1.15 2.68
C ILE A 46 -8.12 -2.06 2.28
N VAL A 47 -8.68 -1.82 1.09
CA VAL A 47 -9.71 -2.67 0.49
C VAL A 47 -9.12 -3.41 -0.70
N THR A 48 -8.96 -4.72 -0.58
CA THR A 48 -8.42 -5.59 -1.64
C THR A 48 -9.56 -6.32 -2.37
N SER A 49 -9.36 -6.64 -3.65
CA SER A 49 -10.32 -7.45 -4.43
C SER A 49 -10.20 -8.95 -4.15
N ARG A 50 -9.15 -9.35 -3.44
CA ARG A 50 -8.82 -10.74 -3.11
C ARG A 50 -8.20 -10.86 -1.73
N PHE A 51 -8.16 -12.08 -1.21
CA PHE A 51 -7.52 -12.38 0.06
C PHE A 51 -6.01 -12.15 -0.02
N VAL A 52 -5.42 -11.77 1.11
CA VAL A 52 -3.97 -11.73 1.30
C VAL A 52 -3.56 -12.99 2.03
N ALA A 53 -2.49 -13.64 1.57
CA ALA A 53 -2.04 -14.93 2.10
C ALA A 53 -1.58 -14.85 3.57
N ASP A 54 -0.82 -13.81 3.94
CA ASP A 54 -0.35 -13.59 5.31
C ASP A 54 -0.78 -12.20 5.83
N PRO A 55 -2.03 -12.06 6.31
CA PRO A 55 -2.46 -10.81 6.93
C PRO A 55 -1.71 -10.51 8.23
N GLY A 56 -1.18 -11.53 8.94
CA GLY A 56 -0.48 -11.34 10.22
C GLY A 56 0.82 -10.57 10.05
N ALA A 57 1.63 -10.96 9.05
CA ALA A 57 2.84 -10.24 8.68
C ALA A 57 2.55 -8.78 8.32
N LEU A 58 1.47 -8.52 7.58
CA LEU A 58 1.06 -7.17 7.19
C LEU A 58 0.63 -6.29 8.38
N HIS A 59 -0.11 -6.87 9.34
CA HIS A 59 -0.45 -6.15 10.57
C HIS A 59 0.81 -5.80 11.38
N GLY A 60 1.78 -6.73 11.45
CA GLY A 60 3.08 -6.46 12.06
C GLY A 60 3.83 -5.31 11.36
N ALA A 61 3.91 -5.33 10.04
CA ALA A 61 4.54 -4.27 9.24
C ALA A 61 3.87 -2.90 9.44
N ALA A 62 2.53 -2.86 9.47
CA ALA A 62 1.77 -1.65 9.74
C ALA A 62 2.06 -1.10 11.14
N LEU A 63 2.03 -1.95 12.17
CA LEU A 63 2.33 -1.58 13.55
C LEU A 63 3.73 -0.97 13.68
N THR A 64 4.74 -1.58 13.07
CA THR A 64 6.11 -1.04 13.07
C THR A 64 6.25 0.30 12.34
N SER A 65 5.29 0.63 11.48
CA SER A 65 5.18 1.93 10.79
C SER A 65 4.31 2.94 11.56
N GLY A 66 3.85 2.60 12.77
CA GLY A 66 2.95 3.42 13.57
C GLY A 66 1.54 3.47 12.99
N LEU A 67 1.05 2.36 12.43
CA LEU A 67 -0.28 2.26 11.83
C LEU A 67 -1.11 1.14 12.46
N VAL A 68 -2.42 1.37 12.59
CA VAL A 68 -3.42 0.31 12.74
C VAL A 68 -3.90 -0.07 11.36
N LEU A 69 -3.64 -1.31 10.93
CA LEU A 69 -4.14 -1.81 9.66
C LEU A 69 -5.58 -2.33 9.82
N ASP A 70 -6.46 -1.86 8.94
CA ASP A 70 -7.81 -2.37 8.72
C ASP A 70 -7.88 -2.94 7.30
N LEU A 71 -7.71 -4.26 7.17
CA LEU A 71 -7.69 -4.95 5.89
C LEU A 71 -9.05 -5.57 5.59
N VAL A 72 -9.68 -5.14 4.49
CA VAL A 72 -11.01 -5.58 4.08
C VAL A 72 -10.94 -6.19 2.69
N VAL A 73 -11.55 -7.35 2.52
CA VAL A 73 -11.70 -7.99 1.21
C VAL A 73 -13.08 -7.64 0.66
N ASP A 74 -13.10 -6.98 -0.49
CA ASP A 74 -14.31 -6.72 -1.28
C ASP A 74 -14.11 -7.31 -2.68
N ALA A 75 -14.50 -8.58 -2.85
CA ALA A 75 -14.38 -9.27 -4.12
C ALA A 75 -15.49 -8.91 -5.12
N THR A 76 -16.47 -8.07 -4.75
CA THR A 76 -17.67 -7.83 -5.57
C THR A 76 -17.70 -6.44 -6.15
N THR A 77 -17.44 -5.41 -5.34
CA THR A 77 -17.56 -4.01 -5.76
C THR A 77 -16.23 -3.31 -5.96
N ASN A 78 -15.12 -3.95 -5.60
CA ASN A 78 -13.80 -3.37 -5.80
C ASN A 78 -13.51 -3.17 -7.30
N PRO A 79 -13.10 -1.96 -7.73
CA PRO A 79 -12.79 -1.69 -9.14
C PRO A 79 -11.66 -2.55 -9.73
N ALA A 80 -10.82 -3.14 -8.89
CA ALA A 80 -9.79 -4.09 -9.31
C ALA A 80 -10.37 -5.48 -9.64
N THR A 81 -11.60 -5.79 -9.23
CA THR A 81 -12.30 -7.03 -9.58
C THR A 81 -12.66 -7.03 -11.06
N GLY A 82 -12.17 -8.03 -11.81
CA GLY A 82 -12.46 -8.17 -13.24
C GLY A 82 -11.79 -7.11 -14.12
N HIS A 83 -10.87 -6.32 -13.58
CA HIS A 83 -10.10 -5.37 -14.39
C HIS A 83 -9.25 -6.15 -15.40
N GLN A 84 -9.53 -5.93 -16.69
CA GLN A 84 -8.70 -6.47 -17.76
C GLN A 84 -7.32 -5.81 -17.69
N LEU A 85 -6.26 -6.59 -17.92
CA LEU A 85 -4.88 -6.09 -18.00
C LEU A 85 -4.79 -4.94 -19.01
N GLY A 86 -4.83 -3.70 -18.51
CA GLY A 86 -4.66 -2.49 -19.28
C GLY A 86 -3.20 -2.10 -19.41
N VAL A 87 -2.93 -0.80 -19.61
CA VAL A 87 -1.58 -0.25 -19.62
C VAL A 87 -0.91 -0.53 -18.28
N ARG A 88 0.18 -1.30 -18.31
CA ARG A 88 1.02 -1.53 -17.12
C ARG A 88 1.71 -0.23 -16.74
N VAL A 89 1.42 0.28 -15.55
CA VAL A 89 2.13 1.41 -14.97
C VAL A 89 3.37 0.87 -14.26
N ASP A 90 4.56 1.42 -14.53
CA ASP A 90 5.79 1.04 -13.83
C ASP A 90 5.89 1.82 -12.50
N TRP A 91 5.09 1.40 -11.52
CA TRP A 91 5.01 2.03 -10.19
C TRP A 91 6.37 2.14 -9.48
N ARG A 92 7.33 1.28 -9.84
CA ARG A 92 8.68 1.24 -9.24
C ARG A 92 9.50 2.49 -9.51
N ARG A 93 9.17 3.23 -10.59
CA ARG A 93 9.90 4.45 -11.00
C ARG A 93 9.14 5.72 -10.66
N VAL A 94 7.92 5.59 -10.15
CA VAL A 94 7.08 6.72 -9.76
C VAL A 94 7.34 7.00 -8.29
N ASP A 95 7.78 8.22 -7.99
CA ASP A 95 7.83 8.70 -6.62
C ASP A 95 6.41 8.97 -6.13
N LEU A 96 5.86 8.04 -5.37
CA LEU A 96 4.50 8.13 -4.86
C LEU A 96 4.38 9.06 -3.64
N THR A 97 5.49 9.56 -3.09
CA THR A 97 5.43 10.55 -2.00
C THR A 97 4.79 11.86 -2.45
N CYS A 98 4.77 12.15 -3.76
CA CYS A 98 4.04 13.29 -4.32
C CYS A 98 2.52 13.22 -4.06
N LEU A 99 1.97 12.04 -3.74
CA LEU A 99 0.56 11.87 -3.38
C LEU A 99 0.28 12.22 -1.91
N ILE A 100 1.31 12.38 -1.08
CA ILE A 100 1.15 12.75 0.32
C ILE A 100 0.73 14.20 0.41
N GLN A 101 -0.52 14.42 0.85
CA GLN A 101 -1.02 15.75 1.13
C GLN A 101 -0.32 16.31 2.37
N HIS A 102 0.36 17.44 2.18
CA HIS A 102 0.92 18.20 3.29
C HIS A 102 -0.18 19.08 3.92
N PRO A 103 -0.19 19.27 5.25
CA PRO A 103 -1.13 20.18 5.91
C PRO A 103 -1.09 21.63 5.38
N ARG A 104 0.03 22.01 4.76
CA ARG A 104 0.26 23.33 4.14
C ARG A 104 -0.21 23.43 2.69
N ASN A 105 -0.61 22.32 2.07
CA ASN A 105 -1.02 22.22 0.68
C ASN A 105 -2.53 21.94 0.54
N GLN A 106 -3.34 22.36 1.52
CA GLN A 106 -4.80 22.33 1.41
C GLN A 106 -5.23 23.41 0.40
N GLN A 107 -5.28 23.05 -0.88
CA GLN A 107 -6.05 23.75 -1.90
C GLN A 107 -7.35 23.01 -2.17
#